data_AF-A0A7S3DLV1-F1
#
_entry.id   AF-A0A7S3DLV1-F1
#
_cell.length_a   1.000
_cell.length_b   1.000
_cell.length_c   1.000
_cell.angle_alpha   90.00
_cell.angle_beta   90.00
_cell.angle_gamma   90.00
#
_symmetry.space_group_name_H-M   'P 1'
#
loop_
_entity.id
_entity.type
_entity.pdbx_description
1 polymer ?
#
loop_
_entity_poly.entity_id
_entity_poly.type
_entity_poly.pdbx_seq_one_letter_code
_entity_poly.pdbx_strand_id
1 'polypeptide(L)'
;KRAGLAPSHSKILVATMKALRRRRNSSSVFMGQDGFMTPRDLLRWAQRGAISQKELAQEGFMLLAERLRNDDEKAHVRDEIEKQFKVQVDEHSLYFGSSSESRQEISKLSDGSCDPSMLGSPVAPTKSLLRLLTLVLRCMK
;
A
#
# COMPACT_ATOMS: atom_id res chain seq x y z
N LYS A 1 1.49 -21.55 -12.82
CA LYS A 1 1.07 -20.85 -11.57
C LYS A 1 1.43 -19.37 -11.74
N ARG A 2 0.47 -18.43 -11.66
CA ARG A 2 0.69 -17.01 -12.04
C ARG A 2 1.32 -16.13 -10.94
N ALA A 3 1.36 -16.61 -9.69
CA ALA A 3 2.06 -15.97 -8.59
C ALA A 3 2.73 -17.08 -7.76
N GLY A 4 4.03 -16.97 -7.47
CA GLY A 4 4.79 -17.89 -6.62
C GLY A 4 4.44 -17.77 -5.14
N LEU A 5 3.18 -17.49 -4.82
CA LEU A 5 2.70 -17.15 -3.49
C LEU A 5 2.34 -18.41 -2.70
N ALA A 6 2.62 -18.40 -1.38
CA ALA A 6 2.22 -19.49 -0.49
C ALA A 6 0.70 -19.74 -0.52
N PRO A 7 0.22 -21.01 -0.46
CA PRO A 7 -1.20 -21.32 -0.47
C PRO A 7 -2.02 -20.68 0.67
N SER A 8 -1.40 -20.41 1.81
CA SER A 8 -2.01 -19.69 2.93
C SER A 8 -2.30 -18.23 2.57
N HIS A 9 -1.32 -17.54 1.99
CA HIS A 9 -1.44 -16.15 1.58
C HIS A 9 -2.49 -15.98 0.47
N SER A 10 -2.56 -16.90 -0.50
CA SER A 10 -3.54 -16.80 -1.60
C SER A 10 -4.98 -16.94 -1.10
N LYS A 11 -5.22 -17.82 -0.13
CA LYS A 11 -6.52 -17.95 0.53
C LYS A 11 -6.93 -16.65 1.24
N ILE A 12 -6.02 -16.02 1.97
CA ILE A 12 -6.28 -14.75 2.68
C ILE A 12 -6.57 -13.62 1.68
N LEU A 13 -5.78 -13.50 0.61
CA LEU A 13 -6.01 -12.50 -0.44
C LEU A 13 -7.39 -12.63 -1.08
N VAL A 14 -7.78 -13.85 -1.46
CA VAL A 14 -9.10 -14.13 -2.04
C VAL A 14 -10.22 -13.90 -1.02
N ALA A 15 -10.01 -14.23 0.25
CA ALA A 15 -10.98 -13.95 1.32
C ALA A 15 -11.19 -12.44 1.49
N THR A 16 -10.11 -11.67 1.51
CA THR A 16 -10.14 -10.20 1.59
C THR A 16 -10.88 -9.59 0.40
N MET A 17 -10.63 -10.09 -0.82
CA MET A 17 -11.37 -9.68 -2.01
C MET A 17 -12.87 -9.90 -1.90
N LYS A 18 -13.26 -11.08 -1.43
CA LYS A 18 -14.67 -11.42 -1.25
C LYS A 18 -15.31 -10.52 -0.19
N ALA A 19 -14.61 -10.23 0.90
CA ALA A 19 -15.12 -9.39 1.97
C ALA A 19 -15.32 -7.93 1.52
N LEU A 20 -14.31 -7.34 0.87
CA LEU A 20 -14.40 -5.99 0.30
C LEU A 20 -15.54 -5.87 -0.72
N ARG A 21 -15.74 -6.88 -1.58
CA ARG A 21 -16.84 -6.91 -2.55
C ARG A 21 -18.22 -7.05 -1.90
N ARG A 22 -18.37 -7.93 -0.91
CA ARG A 22 -19.65 -8.11 -0.19
C ARG A 22 -20.11 -6.82 0.47
N ARG A 23 -19.19 -6.13 1.16
CA ARG A 23 -19.51 -4.92 1.93
C ARG A 23 -19.88 -3.73 1.06
N ARG A 24 -19.51 -3.72 -0.23
CA ARG A 24 -19.95 -2.67 -1.16
C ARG A 24 -21.35 -2.90 -1.72
N ASN A 25 -21.75 -4.16 -1.89
CA ASN A 25 -23.09 -4.49 -2.36
C ASN A 25 -24.19 -4.00 -1.39
N SER A 26 -23.87 -3.78 -0.11
CA SER A 26 -24.80 -3.15 0.84
C SER A 26 -24.88 -1.62 0.76
N SER A 27 -23.88 -0.96 0.15
CA SER A 27 -23.70 0.50 0.27
C SER A 27 -23.97 1.27 -1.02
N SER A 28 -23.97 0.61 -2.19
CA SER A 28 -24.16 1.29 -3.47
C SER A 28 -24.67 0.33 -4.54
N VAL A 29 -25.97 0.39 -4.83
CA VAL A 29 -26.61 -0.40 -5.90
C VAL A 29 -26.25 0.12 -7.31
N PHE A 30 -25.67 1.33 -7.43
CA PHE A 30 -25.48 2.01 -8.72
C PHE A 30 -24.02 2.31 -9.13
N MET A 31 -23.01 2.16 -8.26
CA MET A 31 -21.60 2.19 -8.66
C MET A 31 -21.12 0.74 -8.88
N GLY A 32 -20.70 0.40 -10.11
CA GLY A 32 -20.38 -0.98 -10.55
C GLY A 32 -19.57 -1.84 -9.56
N GLN A 33 -19.70 -3.17 -9.64
CA GLN A 33 -19.32 -4.13 -8.58
C GLN A 33 -17.84 -4.14 -8.10
N ASP A 34 -16.93 -3.40 -8.73
CA ASP A 34 -15.47 -3.61 -8.59
C ASP A 34 -14.68 -2.59 -7.75
N GLY A 35 -15.29 -1.53 -7.23
CA GLY A 35 -14.51 -0.33 -6.89
C GLY A 35 -13.67 -0.33 -5.61
N PHE A 36 -13.70 -1.37 -4.76
CA PHE A 36 -12.66 -1.52 -3.73
C PHE A 36 -11.51 -2.42 -4.16
N MET A 37 -11.78 -3.42 -4.99
CA MET A 37 -10.75 -4.31 -5.53
C MET A 37 -11.24 -5.12 -6.74
N THR A 38 -10.46 -5.06 -7.81
CA THR A 38 -10.63 -5.88 -9.02
C THR A 38 -9.75 -7.15 -8.94
N PRO A 39 -10.00 -8.18 -9.79
CA PRO A 39 -9.08 -9.31 -9.89
C PRO A 39 -7.66 -8.90 -10.33
N ARG A 40 -7.54 -7.78 -11.06
CA ARG A 40 -6.24 -7.23 -11.47
C ARG A 40 -5.45 -6.75 -10.27
N ASP A 41 -6.10 -6.01 -9.36
CA ASP A 41 -5.49 -5.55 -8.12
C ASP A 41 -5.04 -6.72 -7.26
N LEU A 42 -5.86 -7.77 -7.16
CA LEU A 42 -5.52 -9.01 -6.45
C LEU A 42 -4.23 -9.64 -7.00
N LEU A 43 -4.11 -9.72 -8.33
CA LEU A 43 -2.91 -10.28 -8.97
C LEU A 43 -1.69 -9.39 -8.75
N ARG A 44 -1.83 -8.06 -8.86
CA ARG A 44 -0.74 -7.12 -8.56
C ARG A 44 -0.31 -7.23 -7.10
N TRP A 45 -1.26 -7.36 -6.18
CA TRP A 45 -0.98 -7.56 -4.76
C TRP A 45 -0.22 -8.88 -4.52
N ALA A 46 -0.65 -9.97 -5.14
CA ALA A 46 0.04 -11.27 -5.04
C ALA A 46 1.46 -11.28 -5.64
N GLN A 47 1.77 -10.36 -6.57
CA GLN A 47 3.06 -10.28 -7.25
C GLN A 47 4.11 -9.44 -6.49
N ARG A 48 3.72 -8.71 -5.44
CA ARG A 48 4.64 -7.86 -4.66
C ARG A 48 5.64 -8.63 -3.77
N GLY A 49 5.60 -9.96 -3.79
CA GLY A 49 6.68 -10.78 -3.22
C GLY A 49 6.84 -10.72 -1.69
N ALA A 50 5.81 -10.27 -0.96
CA ALA A 50 5.88 -10.14 0.50
C ALA A 50 6.15 -11.50 1.18
N ILE A 51 7.13 -11.50 2.09
CA ILE A 51 7.60 -12.70 2.79
C ILE A 51 6.67 -12.97 3.99
N SER A 52 6.29 -11.91 4.70
CA SER A 52 5.44 -12.01 5.90
C SER A 52 3.99 -11.61 5.63
N GLN A 53 3.06 -12.12 6.44
CA GLN A 53 1.66 -11.68 6.39
C GLN A 53 1.51 -10.19 6.67
N LYS A 54 2.33 -9.64 7.57
CA LYS A 54 2.33 -8.20 7.89
C LYS A 54 2.74 -7.35 6.70
N GLU A 55 3.85 -7.71 6.06
CA GLU A 55 4.30 -7.06 4.84
C GLU A 55 3.25 -7.17 3.74
N LEU A 56 2.66 -8.36 3.56
CA LEU A 56 1.59 -8.55 2.57
C LEU A 56 0.38 -7.65 2.86
N ALA A 57 -0.03 -7.51 4.12
CA ALA A 57 -1.10 -6.58 4.52
C ALA A 57 -0.75 -5.12 4.20
N GLN A 58 0.49 -4.70 4.50
CA GLN A 58 0.99 -3.36 4.21
C GLN A 58 1.01 -3.07 2.70
N GLU A 59 1.49 -4.01 1.88
CA GLU A 59 1.47 -3.89 0.42
C GLU A 59 0.04 -3.74 -0.13
N GLY A 60 -0.91 -4.48 0.45
CA GLY A 60 -2.32 -4.40 0.08
C GLY A 60 -2.93 -3.06 0.42
N PHE A 61 -2.62 -2.55 1.62
CA PHE A 61 -3.08 -1.24 2.06
C PHE A 61 -2.55 -0.14 1.13
N MET A 62 -1.25 -0.13 0.83
CA MET A 62 -0.64 0.84 -0.10
C MET A 62 -1.26 0.78 -1.50
N LEU A 63 -1.62 -0.40 -1.99
CA LEU A 63 -2.23 -0.56 -3.30
C LEU A 63 -3.69 -0.09 -3.35
N LEU A 64 -4.47 -0.42 -2.33
CA LEU A 64 -5.92 -0.31 -2.35
C LEU A 64 -6.43 0.99 -1.70
N ALA A 65 -5.82 1.42 -0.60
CA ALA A 65 -6.25 2.59 0.15
C ALA A 65 -5.75 3.90 -0.50
N GLU A 66 -4.53 3.93 -1.02
CA GLU A 66 -3.93 5.15 -1.58
C GLU A 66 -4.65 5.72 -2.80
N ARG A 67 -5.37 4.86 -3.53
CA ARG A 67 -6.20 5.29 -4.66
C ARG A 67 -7.55 5.87 -4.25
N LEU A 68 -7.98 5.63 -3.01
CA LEU A 68 -9.26 6.13 -2.52
C LEU A 68 -9.09 7.61 -2.14
N ARG A 69 -10.10 8.41 -2.46
CA ARG A 69 -10.10 9.84 -2.13
C ARG A 69 -10.75 10.12 -0.78
N ASN A 70 -11.70 9.28 -0.38
CA ASN A 70 -12.38 9.40 0.90
C ASN A 70 -11.62 8.65 1.99
N ASP A 71 -11.31 9.32 3.09
CA ASP A 71 -10.59 8.73 4.22
C ASP A 71 -11.43 7.69 4.98
N ASP A 72 -12.76 7.81 4.96
CA ASP A 72 -13.66 6.79 5.52
C ASP A 72 -13.53 5.47 4.76
N GLU A 73 -13.48 5.54 3.43
CA GLU A 73 -13.29 4.35 2.59
C GLU A 73 -11.88 3.74 2.79
N LYS A 74 -10.86 4.58 2.99
CA LYS A 74 -9.51 4.10 3.35
C LYS A 74 -9.52 3.36 4.67
N ALA A 75 -10.19 3.91 5.69
CA ALA A 75 -10.31 3.29 7.00
C ALA A 75 -11.01 1.93 6.88
N HIS A 76 -12.08 1.84 6.09
CA HIS A 76 -12.77 0.57 5.85
C HIS A 76 -11.90 -0.49 5.16
N VAL A 77 -11.10 -0.08 4.16
CA VAL A 77 -10.14 -0.99 3.53
C VAL A 77 -9.09 -1.44 4.54
N ARG A 78 -8.60 -0.54 5.40
CA ARG A 78 -7.68 -0.87 6.49
C ARG A 78 -8.29 -1.94 7.40
N ASP A 79 -9.48 -1.68 7.94
CA ASP A 79 -10.14 -2.57 8.90
C ASP A 79 -10.34 -3.98 8.33
N GLU A 80 -10.76 -4.08 7.06
CA GLU A 80 -10.98 -5.39 6.44
C GLU A 80 -9.66 -6.12 6.19
N ILE A 81 -8.59 -5.42 5.79
CA ILE A 81 -7.25 -6.02 5.66
C ILE A 81 -6.79 -6.50 7.04
N GLU A 82 -6.84 -5.66 8.07
CA GLU A 82 -6.39 -6.02 9.41
C GLU A 82 -7.15 -7.22 9.97
N LYS A 83 -8.46 -7.30 9.72
CA LYS A 83 -9.31 -8.41 10.14
C LYS A 83 -8.93 -9.73 9.47
N GLN A 84 -8.68 -9.73 8.17
CA GLN A 84 -8.37 -10.96 7.41
C GLN A 84 -6.94 -11.44 7.67
N PHE A 85 -6.00 -10.50 7.81
CA PHE A 85 -4.59 -10.79 8.04
C PHE A 85 -4.24 -10.98 9.52
N LYS A 86 -5.12 -10.53 10.44
CA LYS A 86 -4.89 -10.51 11.89
C LYS A 86 -3.62 -9.73 12.27
N VAL A 87 -3.40 -8.60 11.60
CA VAL A 87 -2.24 -7.72 11.77
C VAL A 87 -2.72 -6.27 11.80
N GLN A 88 -1.99 -5.41 12.49
CA GLN A 88 -2.22 -3.96 12.53
C GLN A 88 -1.38 -3.25 11.46
N VAL A 89 -2.00 -2.34 10.70
CA VAL A 89 -1.37 -1.52 9.65
C VAL A 89 -1.35 -0.07 10.12
N ASP A 90 -0.21 0.35 10.66
CA ASP A 90 0.02 1.74 11.04
C ASP A 90 0.57 2.57 9.87
N GLU A 91 -0.23 3.51 9.36
CA GLU A 91 0.17 4.45 8.30
C GLU A 91 1.36 5.32 8.71
N HIS A 92 1.43 5.70 9.99
CA HIS A 92 2.49 6.58 10.45
C HIS A 92 3.84 5.86 10.38
N SER A 93 3.94 4.64 10.91
CA SER A 93 5.11 3.79 10.77
C SER A 93 5.45 3.49 9.31
N LEU A 94 4.43 3.28 8.46
CA LEU A 94 4.61 2.91 7.06
C LEU A 94 5.26 4.02 6.22
N TYR A 95 4.77 5.26 6.35
CA TYR A 95 5.20 6.38 5.51
C TYR A 95 6.14 7.38 6.20
N PHE A 96 6.03 7.53 7.51
CA PHE A 96 6.71 8.59 8.27
C PHE A 96 7.70 8.07 9.30
N GLY A 97 7.74 6.76 9.53
CA GLY A 97 8.68 6.15 10.45
C GLY A 97 10.13 6.38 10.02
N SER A 98 11.05 6.42 10.98
CA SER A 98 12.49 6.54 10.71
C SER A 98 13.02 5.40 9.83
N SER A 99 12.38 4.24 9.88
CA SER A 99 12.69 3.07 9.06
C SER A 99 11.93 3.03 7.72
N SER A 100 11.11 4.03 7.39
CA SER A 100 10.39 4.07 6.11
C SER A 100 11.37 4.13 4.93
N GLU A 101 11.00 3.48 3.84
CA GLU A 101 11.83 3.37 2.64
C GLU A 101 12.20 4.76 2.09
N SER A 102 11.24 5.68 2.05
CA SER A 102 11.48 7.06 1.64
C SER A 102 12.52 7.78 2.49
N ARG A 103 12.54 7.55 3.80
CA ARG A 103 13.46 8.24 4.71
C ARG A 103 14.89 7.73 4.53
N GLN A 104 15.04 6.42 4.33
CA GLN A 104 16.33 5.79 4.02
C GLN A 104 16.89 6.25 2.68
N GLU A 105 16.05 6.40 1.66
CA GLU A 105 16.51 6.89 0.35
C GLU A 105 16.90 8.37 0.41
N ILE A 106 16.13 9.20 1.12
CA ILE A 106 16.47 10.63 1.32
C ILE A 106 17.78 10.78 2.09
N SER A 107 18.05 9.95 3.11
CA SER A 107 19.34 10.01 3.82
C SER A 107 20.50 9.64 2.92
N LYS A 108 20.37 8.58 2.09
CA LYS A 108 21.40 8.21 1.11
C LYS A 108 21.68 9.32 0.09
N LEU A 109 20.65 10.01 -0.36
CA LEU A 109 20.77 11.14 -1.29
C LEU A 109 21.47 12.36 -0.67
N SER A 110 21.33 12.55 0.64
CA SER A 110 22.02 13.62 1.38
C SER A 110 23.51 13.32 1.60
N ASP A 111 23.89 12.03 1.65
CA ASP A 111 25.28 11.59 1.81
C ASP A 111 26.02 11.49 0.46
N GLY A 112 25.28 11.45 -0.66
CA GLY A 112 25.83 11.50 -2.01
C GLY A 112 26.12 12.94 -2.44
N SER A 113 27.32 13.19 -2.97
CA SER A 113 27.79 14.48 -3.49
C SER A 113 26.96 14.98 -4.69
N CYS A 114 25.73 15.41 -4.46
CA CYS A 114 24.96 16.17 -5.42
C CYS A 114 25.40 17.63 -5.33
N ASP A 115 25.95 18.13 -6.44
CA ASP A 115 26.25 19.55 -6.61
C ASP A 115 24.97 20.37 -6.30
N PRO A 116 24.97 21.23 -5.27
CA PRO A 116 23.79 22.00 -4.86
C PRO A 116 23.26 22.94 -5.95
N SER A 117 23.95 23.07 -7.09
CA SER A 117 23.50 23.80 -8.27
C SER A 117 22.45 23.09 -9.14
N MET A 118 22.24 21.77 -9.00
CA MET A 118 21.30 21.00 -9.83
C MET A 118 19.89 20.85 -9.26
N LEU A 119 19.72 20.89 -7.93
CA LEU A 119 18.41 20.90 -7.26
C LEU A 119 18.35 22.13 -6.36
N GLY A 120 17.65 23.17 -6.80
CA GLY A 120 17.51 24.41 -6.05
C GLY A 120 16.99 24.16 -4.63
N SER A 121 17.75 24.59 -3.62
CA SER A 121 17.47 24.51 -2.17
C SER A 121 17.17 23.10 -1.61
N PRO A 122 17.66 22.76 -0.40
CA PRO A 122 17.35 21.48 0.21
C PRO A 122 15.83 21.36 0.44
N VAL A 123 15.18 20.49 -0.34
CA VAL A 123 13.74 20.25 -0.22
C VAL A 123 13.46 19.60 1.12
N ALA A 124 12.78 20.32 2.01
CA ALA A 124 12.39 19.78 3.30
C ALA A 124 11.45 18.57 3.10
N PRO A 125 11.71 17.41 3.73
CA PRO A 125 10.90 16.22 3.55
C PRO A 125 9.54 16.38 4.25
N THR A 126 8.53 16.79 3.47
CA THR A 126 7.14 16.88 3.94
C THR A 126 6.48 15.50 4.01
N LYS A 127 5.41 15.36 4.80
CA LYS A 127 4.64 14.10 4.90
C LYS A 127 4.12 13.65 3.52
N SER A 128 3.56 14.57 2.74
CA SER A 128 3.06 14.26 1.40
C SER A 128 4.17 13.74 0.47
N LEU A 129 5.36 14.33 0.55
CA LEU A 129 6.52 13.88 -0.23
C LEU A 129 6.99 12.48 0.18
N LEU A 130 7.09 12.19 1.48
CA LEU A 130 7.51 10.88 1.99
C LEU A 130 6.55 9.76 1.55
N ARG A 131 5.24 10.03 1.66
CA ARG A 131 4.19 9.11 1.21
C ARG A 131 4.29 8.87 -0.30
N LEU A 132 4.38 9.94 -1.10
CA LEU A 132 4.53 9.84 -2.55
C LEU A 132 5.79 9.04 -2.93
N LEU A 133 6.94 9.37 -2.36
CA LEU A 133 8.21 8.72 -2.66
C LEU A 133 8.15 7.22 -2.35
N THR A 134 7.61 6.84 -1.19
CA THR A 134 7.42 5.42 -0.84
C THR A 134 6.59 4.70 -1.89
N LEU A 135 5.48 5.29 -2.34
CA LEU A 135 4.60 4.66 -3.34
C LEU A 135 5.27 4.56 -4.71
N VAL A 136 6.04 5.58 -5.12
CA VAL A 136 6.80 5.56 -6.38
C VAL A 136 7.89 4.50 -6.35
N LEU A 137 8.69 4.44 -5.28
CA LEU A 137 9.72 3.41 -5.11
C LEU A 137 9.12 2.00 -5.21
N ARG A 138 7.92 1.80 -4.65
CA ARG A 138 7.19 0.53 -4.72
C ARG A 138 6.62 0.21 -6.11
N CYS A 139 6.52 1.17 -7.01
CA CYS A 139 6.17 0.93 -8.41
C CYS A 139 7.38 0.64 -9.30
N MET A 140 8.58 1.01 -8.85
CA MET A 140 9.83 0.79 -9.58
C MET A 140 10.52 -0.54 -9.25
N LYS A 141 10.14 -1.16 -8.13
CA LYS A 141 10.54 -2.52 -7.75
C LYS A 141 9.70 -3.56 -8.50
#